data_AF-A0A1F8UJP5-F1
#
_entry.id   AF-A0A1F8UJP5-F1
#
_cell.length_a   1.000
_cell.length_b   1.000
_cell.length_c   1.000
_cell.angle_alpha   90.00
_cell.angle_beta   90.00
_cell.angle_gamma   90.00
#
_symmetry.space_group_name_H-M   'P 1'
#
loop_
_entity.id
_entity.type
_entity.pdbx_description
1 polymer ?
#
loop_
_entity_poly.entity_id
_entity_poly.type
_entity_poly.pdbx_seq_one_letter_code
_entity_poly.pdbx_strand_id
1 'polypeptide(L)'
;MADVGGMKIKISMDTKEFKESIKNLNREINTVQQEFRTATEKLGKFGDVTDKLKLQEESLTKQLEIQSRKVTELKSAYETSVAEKGKDATATQNMYNQLLKAEQYEARLKNELVRTTEEIAKQEKATGGLSKTMIELKNNLSEASKKIIELGKDMTTKLTVPIMALGGLAVNSFANFEEGINKVSTIADTSAKSIKDIKKEILSLSNELGASTGQLNEALYQTISATGDTKNAMDYVGIATKSAKGGFTDVETAVDGLTTVMNAYKLQGKNALQEVSDQMLMAQNYGKTTFGEMANSMGNVIPIASSLNISTKDLFASIAVLTKNGIATSESITGLKASYSSIIKPSKEAGELAAKLGLEFNSSHLKSVGWAKFLEEVREKTKGNTDQMATLFGSVEALNTVTVLATTGAEDFANALKSMEVSAGATDQAFNKMN
;
A
#
# COMPACT_ATOMS: atom_id res chain seq x y z
N MET A 1 -0.97 27.03 -60.17
CA MET A 1 -0.82 27.28 -58.72
C MET A 1 -0.99 25.95 -58.03
N ALA A 2 0.03 25.55 -57.28
CA ALA A 2 0.04 24.35 -56.48
C ALA A 2 -0.96 24.47 -55.33
N ASP A 3 -1.64 23.37 -54.99
CA ASP A 3 -1.94 23.09 -53.59
C ASP A 3 -1.56 21.65 -53.29
N VAL A 4 -0.62 21.54 -52.36
CA VAL A 4 0.02 20.33 -51.86
C VAL A 4 -0.59 20.13 -50.48
N GLY A 5 -1.44 19.11 -50.30
CA GLY A 5 -2.14 18.98 -49.03
C GLY A 5 -2.74 17.61 -48.78
N GLY A 6 -1.91 16.69 -48.29
CA GLY A 6 -2.39 15.51 -47.55
C GLY A 6 -2.31 14.20 -48.31
N MET A 7 -1.09 13.69 -48.50
CA MET A 7 -0.88 12.24 -48.60
C MET A 7 -1.42 11.58 -47.33
N LYS A 8 -2.69 11.16 -47.36
CA LYS A 8 -3.20 10.12 -46.49
C LYS A 8 -2.48 8.83 -46.89
N ILE A 9 -1.36 8.55 -46.25
CA ILE A 9 -0.75 7.23 -46.29
C ILE A 9 -1.79 6.30 -45.65
N LYS A 10 -2.61 5.66 -46.49
CA LYS A 10 -3.36 4.47 -46.10
C LYS A 10 -2.32 3.40 -45.76
N ILE A 11 -1.88 3.36 -44.51
CA ILE A 11 -1.21 2.19 -43.95
C ILE A 11 -2.32 1.17 -43.67
N SER A 12 -2.89 0.59 -44.72
CA SER A 12 -3.60 -0.67 -44.57
C SER A 12 -2.51 -1.72 -44.30
N MET A 13 -2.24 -2.02 -43.04
CA MET A 13 -1.40 -3.17 -42.69
C MET A 13 -2.07 -4.41 -43.26
N ASP A 14 -1.51 -4.98 -44.33
CA ASP A 14 -1.89 -6.32 -44.72
C ASP A 14 -1.54 -7.24 -43.54
N THR A 15 -2.57 -7.84 -42.94
CA THR A 15 -2.42 -8.72 -41.78
C THR A 15 -1.42 -9.86 -42.03
N LYS A 16 -1.14 -10.19 -43.29
CA LYS A 16 -0.12 -11.18 -43.69
C LYS A 16 1.30 -10.65 -43.54
N GLU A 17 1.57 -9.43 -44.02
CA GLU A 17 2.90 -8.79 -43.93
C GLU A 17 3.29 -8.52 -42.47
N PHE A 18 2.34 -8.02 -41.66
CA PHE A 18 2.55 -7.84 -40.23
C PHE A 18 2.89 -9.16 -39.51
N LYS A 19 2.11 -10.23 -39.77
CA LYS A 19 2.36 -11.53 -39.14
C LYS A 19 3.73 -12.10 -39.53
N GLU A 20 4.15 -11.95 -40.79
CA GLU A 20 5.48 -12.36 -41.21
C GLU A 20 6.58 -11.50 -40.58
N SER A 21 6.37 -10.19 -40.40
CA SER A 21 7.34 -9.32 -39.72
C SER A 21 7.56 -9.73 -38.26
N ILE A 22 6.47 -9.89 -37.49
CA ILE A 22 6.55 -10.36 -36.09
C ILE A 22 7.21 -11.75 -36.00
N LYS A 23 6.93 -12.63 -36.96
CA LYS A 23 7.53 -13.97 -37.03
C LYS A 23 9.03 -13.90 -37.35
N ASN A 24 9.45 -12.99 -38.22
CA ASN A 24 10.86 -12.76 -38.52
C ASN A 24 11.61 -12.19 -37.31
N LEU A 25 11.03 -11.21 -36.60
CA LEU A 25 11.59 -10.68 -35.36
C LEU A 25 11.75 -11.77 -34.27
N ASN A 26 10.78 -12.68 -34.15
CA ASN A 26 10.91 -13.83 -33.24
C ASN A 26 12.04 -14.78 -33.67
N ARG A 27 12.22 -15.00 -34.98
CA ARG A 27 13.33 -15.81 -35.49
C ARG A 27 14.67 -15.16 -35.17
N GLU A 28 14.79 -13.85 -35.36
CA GLU A 28 16.01 -13.11 -35.03
C GLU A 28 16.35 -13.21 -33.54
N ILE A 29 15.38 -13.07 -32.62
CA ILE A 29 15.61 -13.29 -31.18
C ILE A 29 16.14 -14.70 -30.92
N ASN A 30 15.53 -15.71 -31.53
CA ASN A 30 15.95 -17.10 -31.38
C ASN A 30 17.37 -17.33 -31.95
N THR A 31 17.70 -16.71 -33.08
CA THR A 31 19.04 -16.76 -33.68
C THR A 31 20.07 -16.16 -32.73
N VAL A 32 19.82 -14.99 -32.16
CA VAL A 32 20.73 -14.36 -31.18
C VAL A 32 20.92 -15.26 -29.95
N GLN A 33 19.86 -15.91 -29.46
CA GLN A 33 19.97 -16.86 -28.35
C GLN A 33 20.81 -18.09 -28.72
N GLN A 34 20.71 -18.59 -29.96
CA GLN A 34 21.53 -19.71 -30.44
C GLN A 34 22.99 -19.30 -30.62
N GLU A 35 23.26 -18.15 -31.22
CA GLU A 35 24.61 -17.59 -31.37
C GLU A 35 25.28 -17.42 -30.01
N PHE A 36 24.56 -16.88 -29.03
CA PHE A 36 25.05 -16.78 -27.65
C PHE A 36 25.38 -18.15 -27.05
N ARG A 37 24.48 -19.14 -27.17
CA ARG A 37 24.76 -20.51 -26.69
C ARG A 37 26.02 -21.08 -27.33
N THR A 38 26.13 -21.02 -28.65
CA THR A 38 27.32 -21.49 -29.38
C THR A 38 28.59 -20.74 -28.96
N ALA A 39 28.52 -19.42 -28.76
CA ALA A 39 29.65 -18.63 -28.30
C ALA A 39 30.08 -19.03 -26.87
N THR A 40 29.12 -19.25 -25.97
CA THR A 40 29.40 -19.72 -24.60
C THR A 40 29.93 -21.17 -24.56
N GLU A 41 29.50 -22.04 -25.46
CA GLU A 41 30.03 -23.40 -25.59
C GLU A 41 31.48 -23.40 -26.07
N LYS A 42 31.82 -22.52 -27.03
CA LYS A 42 33.19 -22.35 -27.52
C LYS A 42 34.16 -21.83 -26.45
N LEU A 43 33.69 -21.00 -25.52
CA LEU A 43 34.48 -20.59 -24.35
C LEU A 43 34.83 -21.76 -23.40
N GLY A 44 34.07 -22.86 -23.47
CA GLY A 44 34.31 -24.07 -22.68
C GLY A 44 34.20 -23.86 -21.16
N LYS A 45 34.70 -24.82 -20.38
CA LYS A 45 34.70 -24.78 -18.91
C LYS A 45 35.81 -23.91 -18.29
N PHE A 46 36.72 -23.39 -19.11
CA PHE A 46 37.91 -22.65 -18.69
C PHE A 46 37.90 -21.16 -19.10
N GLY A 47 36.85 -20.68 -19.77
CA GLY A 47 36.69 -19.27 -20.11
C GLY A 47 36.53 -18.39 -18.86
N ASP A 48 37.08 -17.18 -18.89
CA ASP A 48 36.91 -16.22 -17.80
C ASP A 48 35.41 -15.92 -17.61
N VAL A 49 34.97 -15.87 -16.36
CA VAL A 49 33.59 -15.54 -15.99
C VAL A 49 33.25 -14.13 -16.51
N THR A 50 34.23 -13.22 -16.59
CA THR A 50 34.06 -11.89 -17.21
C THR A 50 33.72 -11.98 -18.70
N ASP A 51 34.38 -12.85 -19.46
CA ASP A 51 34.14 -13.02 -20.89
C ASP A 51 32.75 -13.63 -21.15
N LYS A 52 32.32 -14.54 -20.30
CA LYS A 52 30.96 -15.10 -20.35
C LYS A 52 29.89 -14.03 -20.10
N LEU A 53 30.11 -13.17 -19.11
CA LEU A 53 29.20 -12.05 -18.81
C LEU A 53 29.15 -11.04 -19.96
N LYS A 54 30.28 -10.74 -20.62
CA LYS A 54 30.33 -9.86 -21.80
C LYS A 54 29.54 -10.43 -22.98
N LEU A 55 29.67 -11.73 -23.27
CA LEU A 55 28.85 -12.38 -24.29
C LEU A 55 27.35 -12.33 -23.93
N GLN A 56 27.03 -12.46 -22.64
CA GLN A 56 25.65 -12.39 -22.17
C GLN A 56 25.08 -10.97 -22.35
N GLU A 57 25.86 -9.95 -22.03
CA GLU A 57 25.50 -8.55 -22.28
C GLU A 57 25.26 -8.26 -23.77
N GLU A 58 26.16 -8.70 -24.65
CA GLU A 58 26.03 -8.50 -26.10
C GLU A 58 24.75 -9.17 -26.64
N SER A 59 24.49 -10.40 -26.19
CA SER A 59 23.28 -11.14 -26.53
C SER A 59 22.01 -10.44 -26.05
N LEU A 60 21.99 -10.00 -24.79
CA LEU A 60 20.85 -9.28 -24.20
C LEU A 60 20.60 -7.95 -24.92
N THR A 61 21.66 -7.23 -25.31
CA THR A 61 21.58 -5.98 -26.08
C THR A 61 20.93 -6.20 -27.45
N LYS A 62 21.40 -7.21 -28.20
CA LYS A 62 20.82 -7.56 -29.51
C LYS A 62 19.36 -8.02 -29.38
N GLN A 63 19.06 -8.87 -28.39
CA GLN A 63 17.68 -9.30 -28.11
C GLN A 63 16.78 -8.10 -27.78
N LEU A 64 17.29 -7.14 -27.01
CA LEU A 64 16.55 -5.93 -26.63
C LEU A 64 16.24 -5.04 -27.84
N GLU A 65 17.18 -4.87 -28.77
CA GLU A 65 16.97 -4.12 -30.01
C GLU A 65 15.89 -4.76 -30.89
N ILE A 66 15.97 -6.08 -31.08
CA ILE A 66 14.96 -6.83 -31.85
C ILE A 66 13.58 -6.75 -31.18
N GLN A 67 13.54 -6.88 -29.85
CA GLN A 67 12.31 -6.81 -29.09
C GLN A 67 11.68 -5.40 -29.12
N SER A 68 12.50 -4.34 -29.10
CA SER A 68 12.03 -2.95 -29.24
C SER A 68 11.35 -2.70 -30.59
N ARG A 69 11.92 -3.26 -31.68
CA ARG A 69 11.28 -3.23 -33.00
C ARG A 69 9.94 -3.97 -33.02
N LYS A 70 9.85 -5.12 -32.35
CA LYS A 70 8.60 -5.89 -32.22
C LYS A 70 7.52 -5.11 -31.46
N VAL A 71 7.88 -4.42 -30.37
CA VAL A 71 6.96 -3.55 -29.62
C VAL A 71 6.48 -2.39 -30.50
N THR A 72 7.37 -1.79 -31.28
CA THR A 72 7.05 -0.72 -32.24
C THR A 72 6.02 -1.17 -33.28
N GLU A 73 6.22 -2.35 -33.88
CA GLU A 73 5.28 -2.90 -34.85
C GLU A 73 3.92 -3.24 -34.23
N LEU A 74 3.91 -3.87 -33.05
CA LEU A 74 2.68 -4.20 -32.33
C LEU A 74 1.89 -2.95 -31.94
N LYS A 75 2.59 -1.89 -31.54
CA LYS A 75 1.99 -0.60 -31.19
C LYS A 75 1.35 0.07 -32.41
N SER A 76 2.07 0.12 -33.53
CA SER A 76 1.54 0.65 -34.81
C SER A 76 0.30 -0.13 -35.27
N ALA A 77 0.32 -1.46 -35.12
CA ALA A 77 -0.82 -2.32 -35.45
C ALA A 77 -2.03 -2.07 -34.54
N TYR A 78 -1.79 -1.91 -33.23
CA TYR A 78 -2.82 -1.56 -32.26
C TYR A 78 -3.45 -0.20 -32.58
N GLU A 79 -2.63 0.83 -32.80
CA GLU A 79 -3.10 2.19 -33.13
C GLU A 79 -3.96 2.20 -34.41
N THR A 80 -3.52 1.48 -35.44
CA THR A 80 -4.27 1.30 -36.68
C THR A 80 -5.61 0.59 -36.42
N SER A 81 -5.61 -0.48 -35.63
CA SER A 81 -6.84 -1.21 -35.26
C SER A 81 -7.80 -0.36 -34.42
N VAL A 82 -7.29 0.49 -33.53
CA VAL A 82 -8.10 1.47 -32.78
C VAL A 82 -8.78 2.45 -33.74
N ALA A 83 -8.03 2.99 -34.70
CA ALA A 83 -8.54 3.96 -35.67
C ALA A 83 -9.59 3.35 -36.62
N GLU A 84 -9.40 2.10 -37.04
CA GLU A 84 -10.28 1.44 -38.01
C GLU A 84 -11.48 0.72 -37.37
N LYS A 85 -11.29 0.10 -36.20
CA LYS A 85 -12.25 -0.85 -35.60
C LYS A 85 -12.74 -0.44 -34.22
N GLY A 86 -12.16 0.60 -33.62
CA GLY A 86 -12.45 1.02 -32.26
C GLY A 86 -11.70 0.21 -31.20
N LYS A 87 -11.63 0.78 -29.99
CA LYS A 87 -10.86 0.23 -28.85
C LYS A 87 -11.45 -1.07 -28.32
N ASP A 88 -12.77 -1.22 -28.38
CA ASP A 88 -13.50 -2.35 -27.78
C ASP A 88 -13.64 -3.56 -28.72
N ALA A 89 -13.19 -3.42 -29.98
CA ALA A 89 -13.17 -4.54 -30.90
C ALA A 89 -12.22 -5.65 -30.38
N THR A 90 -12.67 -6.89 -30.40
CA THR A 90 -11.89 -8.07 -29.94
C THR A 90 -10.53 -8.14 -30.61
N ALA A 91 -10.42 -7.78 -31.89
CA ALA A 91 -9.15 -7.71 -32.61
C ALA A 91 -8.18 -6.68 -32.00
N THR A 92 -8.69 -5.50 -31.64
CA THR A 92 -7.92 -4.43 -31.00
C THR A 92 -7.45 -4.84 -29.60
N GLN A 93 -8.32 -5.49 -28.82
CA GLN A 93 -7.97 -6.04 -27.51
C GLN A 93 -6.92 -7.15 -27.59
N ASN A 94 -6.99 -8.02 -28.60
CA ASN A 94 -5.98 -9.05 -28.83
C ASN A 94 -4.61 -8.45 -29.17
N MET A 95 -4.59 -7.40 -29.99
CA MET A 95 -3.35 -6.66 -30.30
C MET A 95 -2.79 -5.95 -29.08
N TYR A 96 -3.65 -5.34 -28.26
CA TYR A 96 -3.25 -4.75 -26.97
C TYR A 96 -2.59 -5.79 -26.06
N ASN A 97 -3.17 -6.98 -25.94
CA ASN A 97 -2.60 -8.07 -25.14
C ASN A 97 -1.25 -8.57 -25.68
N GLN A 98 -1.06 -8.58 -27.01
CA GLN A 98 0.22 -8.94 -27.61
C GLN A 98 1.29 -7.86 -27.40
N LEU A 99 0.92 -6.59 -27.53
CA LEU A 99 1.77 -5.44 -27.21
C LEU A 99 2.22 -5.50 -25.75
N LEU A 100 1.27 -5.68 -24.82
CA LEU A 100 1.56 -5.79 -23.39
C LEU A 100 2.56 -6.93 -23.09
N LYS A 101 2.34 -8.12 -23.66
CA LYS A 101 3.28 -9.24 -23.51
C LYS A 101 4.67 -8.94 -24.08
N ALA A 102 4.74 -8.19 -25.18
CA ALA A 102 5.99 -7.79 -25.80
C ALA A 102 6.74 -6.76 -24.95
N GLU A 103 6.05 -5.76 -24.40
CA GLU A 103 6.63 -4.77 -23.48
C GLU A 103 7.14 -5.42 -22.18
N GLN A 104 6.41 -6.42 -21.66
CA GLN A 104 6.85 -7.21 -20.50
C GLN A 104 8.16 -7.96 -20.77
N TYR A 105 8.28 -8.60 -21.94
CA TYR A 105 9.50 -9.32 -22.32
C TYR A 105 10.68 -8.34 -22.56
N GLU A 106 10.43 -7.20 -23.19
CA GLU A 106 11.43 -6.15 -23.40
C GLU A 106 12.03 -5.65 -22.08
N ALA A 107 11.18 -5.47 -21.06
CA ALA A 107 11.63 -5.02 -19.76
C ALA A 107 12.42 -6.05 -18.96
N ARG A 108 12.09 -7.34 -19.09
CA ARG A 108 12.91 -8.42 -18.53
C ARG A 108 14.31 -8.39 -19.13
N LEU A 109 14.42 -8.24 -20.45
CA LEU A 109 15.71 -8.10 -21.14
C LEU A 109 16.51 -6.88 -20.64
N LYS A 110 15.86 -5.72 -20.44
CA LYS A 110 16.50 -4.53 -19.85
C LYS A 110 17.05 -4.78 -18.45
N ASN A 111 16.26 -5.42 -17.59
CA ASN A 111 16.67 -5.71 -16.21
C ASN A 111 17.81 -6.72 -16.13
N GLU A 112 17.73 -7.78 -16.94
CA GLU A 112 18.84 -8.75 -17.05
C GLU A 112 20.10 -8.08 -17.57
N LEU A 113 19.99 -7.20 -18.58
CA LEU A 113 21.12 -6.45 -19.12
C LEU A 113 21.78 -5.58 -18.03
N VAL A 114 21.01 -4.80 -17.28
CA VAL A 114 21.51 -3.98 -16.17
C VAL A 114 22.22 -4.83 -15.11
N ARG A 115 21.61 -5.95 -14.71
CA ARG A 115 22.23 -6.86 -13.73
C ARG A 115 23.54 -7.45 -14.24
N THR A 116 23.57 -7.93 -15.48
CA THR A 116 24.79 -8.46 -16.10
C THR A 116 25.87 -7.37 -16.19
N THR A 117 25.51 -6.14 -16.56
CA THR A 117 26.41 -4.98 -16.55
C THR A 117 26.96 -4.68 -15.14
N GLU A 118 26.13 -4.72 -14.09
CA GLU A 118 26.59 -4.53 -12.71
C GLU A 118 27.52 -5.67 -12.23
N GLU A 119 27.26 -6.90 -12.65
CA GLU A 119 28.11 -8.06 -12.35
C GLU A 119 29.48 -7.93 -13.05
N ILE A 120 29.50 -7.51 -14.32
CA ILE A 120 30.75 -7.17 -15.04
C ILE A 120 31.52 -6.10 -14.27
N ALA A 121 30.86 -5.02 -13.84
CA ALA A 121 31.48 -3.93 -13.10
C ALA A 121 32.10 -4.39 -11.77
N LYS A 122 31.38 -5.24 -11.02
CA LYS A 122 31.87 -5.81 -9.75
C LYS A 122 33.08 -6.72 -9.99
N GLN A 123 33.05 -7.49 -11.06
CA GLN A 123 34.10 -8.44 -11.39
C GLN A 123 35.37 -7.75 -11.91
N GLU A 124 35.24 -6.73 -12.77
CA GLU A 124 36.37 -5.91 -13.22
C GLU A 124 36.99 -5.09 -12.07
N LYS A 125 36.18 -4.64 -11.10
CA LYS A 125 36.67 -4.00 -9.88
C LYS A 125 37.44 -4.97 -8.98
N ALA A 126 36.99 -6.22 -8.89
CA ALA A 126 37.64 -7.26 -8.08
C ALA A 126 38.98 -7.73 -8.68
N THR A 127 39.18 -7.60 -9.99
CA THR A 127 40.42 -7.99 -10.70
C THR A 127 41.44 -6.85 -10.84
N GLY A 128 41.16 -5.66 -10.29
CA GLY A 128 42.09 -4.52 -10.26
C GLY A 128 42.27 -3.77 -11.59
N GLY A 129 41.53 -4.16 -12.63
CA GLY A 129 41.56 -3.53 -13.95
C GLY A 129 40.38 -2.59 -14.15
N LEU A 130 40.41 -1.39 -13.56
CA LEU A 130 39.48 -0.32 -13.92
C LEU A 130 39.89 0.27 -15.28
N SER A 131 39.55 -0.45 -16.35
CA SER A 131 39.97 -0.21 -17.73
C SER A 131 38.76 0.20 -18.59
N LYS A 132 39.03 0.86 -19.73
CA LYS A 132 38.11 1.42 -20.75
C LYS A 132 36.79 0.69 -21.00
N THR A 133 36.73 -0.62 -20.78
CA THR A 133 35.54 -1.45 -20.90
C THR A 133 34.31 -0.91 -20.15
N MET A 134 34.45 -0.48 -18.88
CA MET A 134 33.33 0.07 -18.10
C MET A 134 32.75 1.36 -18.71
N ILE A 135 33.61 2.16 -19.37
CA ILE A 135 33.20 3.39 -20.07
C ILE A 135 32.48 3.04 -21.38
N GLU A 136 32.97 2.05 -22.12
CA GLU A 136 32.33 1.54 -23.34
C GLU A 136 30.97 0.88 -23.05
N LEU A 137 30.87 0.09 -21.97
CA LEU A 137 29.63 -0.52 -21.44
C LEU A 137 28.56 0.55 -21.17
N LYS A 138 28.95 1.60 -20.44
CA LYS A 138 28.09 2.75 -20.12
C LYS A 138 27.67 3.53 -21.37
N ASN A 139 28.57 3.67 -22.34
CA ASN A 139 28.30 4.37 -23.59
C ASN A 139 27.37 3.57 -24.50
N ASN A 140 27.57 2.25 -24.64
CA ASN A 140 26.72 1.36 -25.43
C ASN A 140 25.31 1.25 -24.82
N LEU A 141 25.20 1.16 -23.48
CA LEU A 141 23.90 1.20 -22.78
C LEU A 141 23.20 2.55 -22.97
N SER A 142 23.95 3.66 -22.92
CA SER A 142 23.44 5.01 -23.17
C SER A 142 22.96 5.17 -24.62
N GLU A 143 23.65 4.61 -25.61
CA GLU A 143 23.25 4.64 -27.01
C GLU A 143 22.05 3.75 -27.32
N ALA A 144 22.01 2.51 -26.79
CA ALA A 144 20.85 1.65 -26.88
C ALA A 144 19.62 2.30 -26.22
N SER A 145 19.80 2.91 -25.05
CA SER A 145 18.75 3.67 -24.35
C SER A 145 18.31 4.90 -25.15
N LYS A 146 19.24 5.63 -25.78
CA LYS A 146 18.94 6.79 -26.64
C LYS A 146 18.16 6.40 -27.90
N LYS A 147 18.54 5.32 -28.59
CA LYS A 147 17.80 4.81 -29.76
C LYS A 147 16.38 4.39 -29.40
N ILE A 148 16.18 3.78 -28.23
CA ILE A 148 14.85 3.44 -27.70
C ILE A 148 14.02 4.70 -27.39
N ILE A 149 14.65 5.74 -26.81
CA ILE A 149 14.00 7.02 -26.51
C ILE A 149 13.63 7.78 -27.79
N GLU A 150 14.47 7.74 -28.83
CA GLU A 150 14.21 8.37 -30.13
C GLU A 150 13.08 7.67 -30.89
N LEU A 151 13.02 6.34 -30.87
CA LEU A 151 11.91 5.56 -31.43
C LEU A 151 10.57 5.87 -30.73
N GLY A 152 10.58 6.18 -29.43
CA GLY A 152 9.39 6.60 -28.68
C GLY A 152 8.93 8.04 -28.96
N LYS A 153 9.87 8.95 -29.30
CA LYS A 153 9.58 10.37 -29.57
C LYS A 153 8.90 10.60 -30.92
N ASP A 154 9.28 9.86 -31.96
CA ASP A 154 8.72 10.07 -33.31
C ASP A 154 7.27 9.59 -33.45
N MET A 155 6.83 8.64 -32.63
CA MET A 155 5.45 8.11 -32.68
C MET A 155 4.45 8.88 -31.82
N THR A 156 4.88 9.58 -30.77
CA THR A 156 3.96 10.32 -29.86
C THR A 156 3.45 11.64 -30.45
N THR A 157 4.01 12.10 -31.57
CA THR A 157 3.75 13.44 -32.11
C THR A 157 2.71 13.49 -33.24
N LYS A 158 2.26 12.36 -33.82
CA LYS A 158 1.43 12.39 -35.05
C LYS A 158 0.06 11.71 -35.02
N LEU A 159 -0.31 10.90 -34.03
CA LEU A 159 -1.70 10.48 -33.82
C LEU A 159 -1.96 10.30 -32.31
N THR A 160 -3.00 10.95 -31.81
CA THR A 160 -3.36 11.13 -30.40
C THR A 160 -3.58 9.82 -29.63
N VAL A 161 -2.59 9.37 -28.84
CA VAL A 161 -2.69 8.94 -27.41
C VAL A 161 -1.27 9.00 -26.82
N PRO A 162 -1.01 9.67 -25.67
CA PRO A 162 0.29 9.60 -25.01
C PRO A 162 0.48 8.21 -24.38
N ILE A 163 1.20 7.32 -25.05
CA ILE A 163 1.83 6.18 -24.38
C ILE A 163 3.06 6.75 -23.67
N MET A 164 2.96 6.89 -22.35
CA MET A 164 4.04 7.38 -21.49
C MET A 164 5.31 6.53 -21.66
N ALA A 165 6.29 7.06 -22.38
CA ALA A 165 7.64 6.53 -22.43
C ALA A 165 8.42 7.02 -21.19
N LEU A 166 8.31 6.29 -20.07
CA LEU A 166 9.07 6.54 -18.84
C LEU A 166 10.15 5.46 -18.70
N GLY A 167 11.42 5.86 -18.68
CA GLY A 167 12.58 4.98 -18.74
C GLY A 167 12.73 4.00 -17.56
N GLY A 168 13.38 2.86 -17.83
CA GLY A 168 14.06 1.89 -16.93
C GLY A 168 13.42 1.49 -15.60
N LEU A 169 13.12 2.45 -14.73
CA LEU A 169 12.58 2.28 -13.38
C LEU A 169 11.05 2.07 -13.36
N ALA A 170 10.33 2.46 -14.42
CA ALA A 170 8.87 2.40 -14.45
C ALA A 170 8.28 1.00 -14.77
N VAL A 171 9.03 0.08 -15.39
CA VAL A 171 8.43 -1.19 -15.84
C VAL A 171 8.21 -2.19 -14.70
N ASN A 172 9.08 -2.19 -13.68
CA ASN A 172 8.81 -2.93 -12.45
C ASN A 172 7.52 -2.42 -11.78
N SER A 173 7.29 -1.11 -11.84
CA SER A 173 6.10 -0.47 -11.26
C SER A 173 4.81 -0.78 -12.03
N PHE A 174 4.82 -0.91 -13.36
CA PHE A 174 3.63 -1.27 -14.14
C PHE A 174 3.27 -2.78 -14.03
N ALA A 175 4.28 -3.66 -14.04
CA ALA A 175 4.05 -5.09 -13.84
C ALA A 175 3.54 -5.38 -12.42
N ASN A 176 4.14 -4.79 -11.38
CA ASN A 176 3.65 -4.88 -10.01
C ASN A 176 2.29 -4.21 -9.83
N PHE A 177 2.00 -3.16 -10.60
CA PHE A 177 0.69 -2.52 -10.61
C PHE A 177 -0.39 -3.44 -11.19
N GLU A 178 -0.17 -4.04 -12.35
CA GLU A 178 -1.12 -5.00 -12.93
C GLU A 178 -1.27 -6.27 -12.08
N GLU A 179 -0.18 -6.78 -11.49
CA GLU A 179 -0.24 -7.90 -10.54
C GLU A 179 -1.08 -7.56 -9.30
N GLY A 180 -0.86 -6.38 -8.70
CA GLY A 180 -1.64 -5.92 -7.56
C GLY A 180 -3.12 -5.72 -7.91
N ILE A 181 -3.43 -5.18 -9.09
CA ILE A 181 -4.81 -5.07 -9.56
C ILE A 181 -5.45 -6.44 -9.78
N ASN A 182 -4.70 -7.42 -10.30
CA ASN A 182 -5.20 -8.77 -10.46
C ASN A 182 -5.55 -9.38 -9.10
N LYS A 183 -4.72 -9.18 -8.06
CA LYS A 183 -5.05 -9.59 -6.68
C LYS A 183 -6.33 -8.90 -6.18
N VAL A 184 -6.46 -7.58 -6.34
CA VAL A 184 -7.67 -6.85 -5.96
C VAL A 184 -8.90 -7.40 -6.70
N SER A 185 -8.78 -7.74 -7.99
CA SER A 185 -9.89 -8.25 -8.80
C SER A 185 -10.43 -9.61 -8.34
N THR A 186 -9.68 -10.39 -7.56
CA THR A 186 -10.15 -11.69 -7.04
C THR A 186 -11.16 -11.54 -5.90
N ILE A 187 -11.17 -10.39 -5.22
CA ILE A 187 -12.03 -10.11 -4.07
C ILE A 187 -12.96 -8.90 -4.29
N ALA A 188 -12.68 -8.06 -5.28
CA ALA A 188 -13.47 -6.86 -5.57
C ALA A 188 -14.83 -7.22 -6.18
N ASP A 189 -15.88 -6.59 -5.67
CA ASP A 189 -17.19 -6.57 -6.29
C ASP A 189 -17.19 -5.62 -7.50
N THR A 190 -16.95 -6.20 -8.68
CA THR A 190 -16.90 -5.47 -9.95
C THR A 190 -18.25 -4.86 -10.38
N SER A 191 -19.36 -5.24 -9.75
CA SER A 191 -20.65 -4.59 -9.95
C SER A 191 -20.77 -3.27 -9.19
N ALA A 192 -20.06 -3.15 -8.06
CA ALA A 192 -20.00 -1.92 -7.26
C ALA A 192 -18.99 -0.91 -7.82
N LYS A 193 -17.83 -1.37 -8.31
CA LYS A 193 -16.82 -0.52 -8.94
C LYS A 193 -16.01 -1.30 -9.98
N SER A 194 -15.87 -0.73 -11.18
CA SER A 194 -15.15 -1.43 -12.26
C SER A 194 -13.63 -1.45 -12.00
N ILE A 195 -12.95 -2.49 -12.48
CA ILE A 195 -11.47 -2.59 -12.39
C ILE A 195 -10.78 -1.38 -13.07
N LYS A 196 -11.40 -0.83 -14.13
CA LYS A 196 -10.90 0.37 -14.81
C LYS A 196 -10.94 1.60 -13.90
N ASP A 197 -12.02 1.76 -13.13
CA ASP A 197 -12.17 2.86 -12.19
C ASP A 197 -11.21 2.70 -11.01
N ILE A 198 -11.07 1.47 -10.49
CA ILE A 198 -10.06 1.14 -9.46
C ILE A 198 -8.65 1.52 -9.93
N LYS A 199 -8.24 1.15 -11.15
CA LYS A 199 -6.94 1.52 -11.71
C LYS A 199 -6.76 3.04 -11.76
N LYS A 200 -7.78 3.77 -12.21
CA LYS A 200 -7.74 5.24 -12.31
C LYS A 200 -7.63 5.90 -10.93
N GLU A 201 -8.38 5.41 -9.95
CA GLU A 201 -8.38 5.94 -8.59
C GLU A 201 -7.04 5.69 -7.90
N ILE A 202 -6.42 4.53 -8.08
CA ILE A 202 -5.08 4.25 -7.51
C ILE A 202 -4.03 5.17 -8.12
N LEU A 203 -4.06 5.41 -9.43
CA LEU A 203 -3.15 6.37 -10.07
C LEU A 203 -3.38 7.79 -9.57
N SER A 204 -4.65 8.20 -9.39
CA SER A 204 -5.00 9.50 -8.84
C SER A 204 -4.49 9.67 -7.41
N LEU A 205 -4.75 8.67 -6.56
CA LEU A 205 -4.38 8.68 -5.15
C LEU A 205 -2.85 8.62 -4.97
N SER A 206 -2.16 7.86 -5.83
CA SER A 206 -0.69 7.82 -5.88
C SER A 206 -0.10 9.19 -6.15
N ASN A 207 -0.65 9.91 -7.14
CA ASN A 207 -0.22 11.26 -7.48
C ASN A 207 -0.56 12.27 -6.38
N GLU A 208 -1.74 12.14 -5.75
CA GLU A 208 -2.20 13.06 -4.70
C GLU A 208 -1.40 12.90 -3.40
N LEU A 209 -1.15 11.67 -2.98
CA LEU A 209 -0.57 11.37 -1.66
C LEU A 209 0.94 11.05 -1.72
N GLY A 210 1.51 10.91 -2.91
CA GLY A 210 2.92 10.54 -3.10
C GLY A 210 3.25 9.09 -2.71
N ALA A 211 2.25 8.22 -2.58
CA ALA A 211 2.40 6.81 -2.26
C ALA A 211 2.59 5.97 -3.53
N SER A 212 3.38 4.89 -3.47
CA SER A 212 3.59 4.03 -4.64
C SER A 212 2.33 3.22 -4.98
N THR A 213 2.08 2.99 -6.27
CA THR A 213 0.93 2.21 -6.74
C THR A 213 0.93 0.77 -6.20
N GLY A 214 2.11 0.18 -5.98
CA GLY A 214 2.24 -1.15 -5.35
C GLY A 214 1.74 -1.16 -3.90
N GLN A 215 2.13 -0.17 -3.09
CA GLN A 215 1.64 -0.04 -1.72
C GLN A 215 0.13 0.20 -1.65
N LEU A 216 -0.40 1.05 -2.54
CA LEU A 216 -1.83 1.33 -2.61
C LEU A 216 -2.65 0.11 -3.06
N ASN A 217 -2.12 -0.69 -3.99
CA ASN A 217 -2.75 -1.94 -4.41
C ASN A 217 -2.85 -2.95 -3.27
N GLU A 218 -1.77 -3.14 -2.51
CA GLU A 218 -1.76 -4.07 -1.38
C GLU A 218 -2.71 -3.57 -0.27
N ALA A 219 -2.65 -2.27 0.05
CA ALA A 219 -3.57 -1.63 0.99
C ALA A 219 -5.04 -1.78 0.56
N LEU A 220 -5.33 -1.63 -0.74
CA LEU A 220 -6.67 -1.82 -1.29
C LEU A 220 -7.14 -3.26 -1.15
N TYR A 221 -6.27 -4.23 -1.44
CA TYR A 221 -6.59 -5.65 -1.26
C TYR A 221 -6.93 -5.95 0.21
N GLN A 222 -6.08 -5.52 1.15
CA GLN A 222 -6.32 -5.73 2.59
C GLN A 222 -7.61 -5.04 3.04
N THR A 223 -7.86 -3.82 2.57
CA THR A 223 -9.08 -3.06 2.89
C THR A 223 -10.33 -3.79 2.43
N ILE A 224 -10.37 -4.27 1.18
CA ILE A 224 -11.53 -5.00 0.64
C ILE A 224 -11.68 -6.33 1.39
N SER A 225 -10.58 -7.03 1.68
CA SER A 225 -10.60 -8.29 2.43
C SER A 225 -11.17 -8.10 3.84
N ALA A 226 -10.76 -7.03 4.53
CA ALA A 226 -11.19 -6.74 5.90
C ALA A 226 -12.63 -6.22 5.98
N THR A 227 -13.09 -5.43 5.01
CA THR A 227 -14.38 -4.72 5.09
C THR A 227 -15.48 -5.29 4.19
N GLY A 228 -15.12 -6.02 3.15
CA GLY A 228 -16.02 -6.41 2.05
C GLY A 228 -16.52 -5.25 1.18
N ASP A 229 -16.07 -4.00 1.45
CA ASP A 229 -16.66 -2.79 0.89
C ASP A 229 -15.83 -2.26 -0.30
N THR A 230 -15.99 -2.89 -1.46
CA THR A 230 -15.29 -2.48 -2.70
C THR A 230 -15.62 -1.04 -3.11
N LYS A 231 -16.84 -0.57 -2.80
CA LYS A 231 -17.31 0.76 -3.18
C LYS A 231 -16.48 1.85 -2.51
N ASN A 232 -16.29 1.74 -1.20
CA ASN A 232 -15.61 2.76 -0.38
C ASN A 232 -14.13 2.45 -0.12
N ALA A 233 -13.62 1.27 -0.51
CA ALA A 233 -12.27 0.85 -0.18
C ALA A 233 -11.17 1.84 -0.61
N MET A 234 -11.33 2.52 -1.76
CA MET A 234 -10.35 3.54 -2.18
C MET A 234 -10.35 4.78 -1.29
N ASP A 235 -11.50 5.20 -0.77
CA ASP A 235 -11.56 6.27 0.23
C ASP A 235 -10.87 5.86 1.53
N TYR A 236 -11.07 4.60 1.94
CA TYR A 236 -10.43 4.04 3.14
C TYR A 236 -8.91 3.98 2.99
N VAL A 237 -8.41 3.52 1.84
CA VAL A 237 -6.97 3.52 1.52
C VAL A 237 -6.41 4.94 1.54
N GLY A 238 -7.15 5.93 1.03
CA GLY A 238 -6.74 7.33 1.08
C GLY A 238 -6.59 7.85 2.51
N ILE A 239 -7.59 7.59 3.36
CA ILE A 239 -7.53 7.99 4.77
C ILE A 239 -6.40 7.25 5.51
N ALA A 240 -6.27 5.94 5.30
CA ALA A 240 -5.21 5.14 5.91
C ALA A 240 -3.81 5.59 5.46
N THR A 241 -3.63 5.97 4.20
CA THR A 241 -2.35 6.52 3.69
C THR A 241 -2.00 7.85 4.36
N LYS A 242 -2.98 8.75 4.52
CA LYS A 242 -2.79 10.00 5.26
C LYS A 242 -2.47 9.74 6.73
N SER A 243 -3.18 8.80 7.34
CA SER A 243 -2.99 8.36 8.73
C SER A 243 -1.60 7.78 8.94
N ALA A 244 -1.13 6.94 8.01
CA ALA A 244 0.20 6.33 8.04
C ALA A 244 1.29 7.40 8.07
N LYS A 245 1.19 8.38 7.17
CA LYS A 245 2.17 9.48 7.10
C LYS A 245 2.12 10.40 8.33
N GLY A 246 0.92 10.78 8.79
CA GLY A 246 0.77 11.63 9.99
C GLY A 246 1.03 10.90 11.31
N GLY A 247 0.82 9.59 11.33
CA GLY A 247 0.97 8.68 12.46
C GLY A 247 2.33 7.97 12.51
N PHE A 248 3.24 8.31 11.60
CA PHE A 248 4.59 7.74 11.47
C PHE A 248 4.62 6.21 11.38
N THR A 249 3.68 5.64 10.63
CA THR A 249 3.57 4.19 10.39
C THR A 249 3.43 3.91 8.89
N ASP A 250 3.32 2.65 8.50
CA ASP A 250 3.08 2.24 7.13
C ASP A 250 1.58 2.10 6.82
N VAL A 251 1.24 2.09 5.52
CA VAL A 251 -0.17 2.06 5.07
C VAL A 251 -0.87 0.76 5.47
N GLU A 252 -0.15 -0.37 5.51
CA GLU A 252 -0.72 -1.68 5.84
C GLU A 252 -1.14 -1.70 7.32
N THR A 253 -0.24 -1.30 8.22
CA THR A 253 -0.52 -1.14 9.65
C THR A 253 -1.69 -0.17 9.88
N ALA A 254 -1.74 0.93 9.13
CA ALA A 254 -2.84 1.89 9.26
C ALA A 254 -4.19 1.32 8.80
N VAL A 255 -4.22 0.60 7.67
CA VAL A 255 -5.43 -0.09 7.19
C VAL A 255 -5.90 -1.13 8.20
N ASP A 256 -4.99 -1.98 8.71
CA ASP A 256 -5.33 -3.03 9.67
C ASP A 256 -5.93 -2.46 10.97
N GLY A 257 -5.28 -1.45 11.55
CA GLY A 257 -5.78 -0.79 12.75
C GLY A 257 -7.16 -0.14 12.55
N LEU A 258 -7.32 0.64 11.49
CA LEU A 258 -8.59 1.33 11.20
C LEU A 258 -9.72 0.33 10.92
N THR A 259 -9.46 -0.68 10.09
CA THR A 259 -10.48 -1.68 9.74
C THR A 259 -10.82 -2.59 10.92
N THR A 260 -9.87 -2.88 11.81
CA THR A 260 -10.12 -3.59 13.07
C THR A 260 -11.14 -2.86 13.94
N VAL A 261 -10.99 -1.54 14.11
CA VAL A 261 -11.97 -0.72 14.85
C VAL A 261 -13.32 -0.73 14.13
N MET A 262 -13.32 -0.45 12.82
CA MET A 262 -14.55 -0.38 12.03
C MET A 262 -15.37 -1.67 12.14
N ASN A 263 -14.72 -2.84 12.00
CA ASN A 263 -15.36 -4.14 12.06
C ASN A 263 -15.94 -4.44 13.45
N ALA A 264 -15.16 -4.20 14.50
CA ALA A 264 -15.61 -4.51 15.85
C ALA A 264 -16.75 -3.60 16.34
N TYR A 265 -16.75 -2.34 15.92
CA TYR A 265 -17.81 -1.38 16.22
C TYR A 265 -18.95 -1.37 15.19
N LYS A 266 -18.85 -2.23 14.15
CA LYS A 266 -19.82 -2.30 13.04
C LYS A 266 -20.05 -0.95 12.37
N LEU A 267 -19.00 -0.15 12.27
CA LEU A 267 -19.00 1.15 11.60
C LEU A 267 -18.85 0.94 10.10
N GLN A 268 -19.45 1.83 9.32
CA GLN A 268 -19.40 1.80 7.86
C GLN A 268 -19.30 3.21 7.29
N GLY A 269 -18.66 3.31 6.13
CA GLY A 269 -18.56 4.55 5.37
C GLY A 269 -17.35 5.41 5.73
N LYS A 270 -17.01 6.28 4.78
CA LYS A 270 -15.82 7.15 4.81
C LYS A 270 -15.73 7.99 6.09
N ASN A 271 -16.84 8.59 6.50
CA ASN A 271 -16.87 9.50 7.65
C ASN A 271 -16.55 8.78 8.97
N ALA A 272 -17.02 7.54 9.13
CA ALA A 272 -16.74 6.77 10.34
C ALA A 272 -15.26 6.35 10.39
N LEU A 273 -14.68 5.94 9.26
CA LEU A 273 -13.25 5.61 9.19
C LEU A 273 -12.38 6.86 9.41
N GLN A 274 -12.79 8.01 8.87
CA GLN A 274 -12.15 9.30 9.11
C GLN A 274 -12.21 9.67 10.60
N GLU A 275 -13.35 9.51 11.27
CA GLU A 275 -13.49 9.79 12.70
C GLU A 275 -12.58 8.92 13.55
N VAL A 276 -12.49 7.61 13.26
CA VAL A 276 -11.58 6.70 13.97
C VAL A 276 -10.11 7.11 13.75
N SER A 277 -9.75 7.42 12.51
CA SER A 277 -8.42 7.90 12.14
C SER A 277 -8.05 9.18 12.90
N ASP A 278 -8.95 10.16 12.90
CA ASP A 278 -8.78 11.42 13.61
C ASP A 278 -8.61 11.19 15.13
N GLN A 279 -9.41 10.30 15.73
CA GLN A 279 -9.31 9.96 17.16
C GLN A 279 -7.98 9.29 17.51
N MET A 280 -7.48 8.39 16.66
CA MET A 280 -6.17 7.77 16.85
C MET A 280 -5.04 8.81 16.75
N LEU A 281 -5.09 9.73 15.79
CA LEU A 281 -4.10 10.81 15.70
C LEU A 281 -4.18 11.74 16.92
N MET A 282 -5.39 12.02 17.41
CA MET A 282 -5.56 12.80 18.64
C MET A 282 -5.01 12.07 19.87
N ALA A 283 -5.16 10.75 19.96
CA ALA A 283 -4.58 9.98 21.05
C ALA A 283 -3.05 10.00 21.01
N GLN A 284 -2.46 9.88 19.82
CA GLN A 284 -1.01 10.06 19.61
C GLN A 284 -0.55 11.46 20.04
N ASN A 285 -1.28 12.51 19.68
CA ASN A 285 -0.89 13.89 19.98
C ASN A 285 -1.05 14.25 21.47
N TYR A 286 -2.03 13.66 22.15
CA TYR A 286 -2.30 13.91 23.57
C TYR A 286 -1.46 13.03 24.50
N GLY A 287 -1.23 11.78 24.10
CA GLY A 287 -0.51 10.77 24.87
C GLY A 287 0.96 10.60 24.50
N LYS A 288 1.58 9.55 25.04
CA LYS A 288 2.92 9.09 24.64
C LYS A 288 2.80 7.74 23.91
N THR A 289 2.00 7.74 22.86
CA THR A 289 1.70 6.58 22.01
C THR A 289 1.88 6.95 20.55
N THR A 290 1.88 5.96 19.66
CA THR A 290 1.87 6.20 18.20
C THR A 290 0.69 5.48 17.53
N PHE A 291 0.31 5.95 16.35
CA PHE A 291 -0.72 5.31 15.53
C PHE A 291 -0.41 3.83 15.30
N GLY A 292 0.85 3.52 14.94
CA GLY A 292 1.31 2.16 14.69
C GLY A 292 1.28 1.29 15.95
N GLU A 293 1.68 1.81 17.11
CA GLU A 293 1.58 1.06 18.37
C GLU A 293 0.12 0.71 18.70
N MET A 294 -0.78 1.67 18.55
CA MET A 294 -2.21 1.43 18.76
C MET A 294 -2.75 0.38 17.79
N ALA A 295 -2.50 0.54 16.49
CA ALA A 295 -2.92 -0.41 15.45
C ALA A 295 -2.49 -1.85 15.77
N ASN A 296 -1.22 -2.04 16.14
CA ASN A 296 -0.66 -3.36 16.40
C ASN A 296 -1.18 -4.06 17.67
N SER A 297 -1.82 -3.32 18.59
CA SER A 297 -2.19 -3.86 19.90
C SER A 297 -3.69 -3.78 20.21
N MET A 298 -4.43 -2.90 19.52
CA MET A 298 -5.84 -2.61 19.82
C MET A 298 -6.79 -3.80 19.65
N GLY A 299 -6.45 -4.77 18.79
CA GLY A 299 -7.21 -6.00 18.61
C GLY A 299 -7.42 -6.80 19.91
N ASN A 300 -6.56 -6.59 20.92
CA ASN A 300 -6.68 -7.26 22.21
C ASN A 300 -7.80 -6.72 23.11
N VAL A 301 -8.23 -5.46 22.92
CA VAL A 301 -9.20 -4.77 23.79
C VAL A 301 -10.47 -4.34 23.05
N ILE A 302 -10.38 -4.07 21.75
CA ILE A 302 -11.52 -3.59 20.96
C ILE A 302 -12.76 -4.49 21.04
N PRO A 303 -12.67 -5.84 20.93
CA PRO A 303 -13.85 -6.69 20.98
C PRO A 303 -14.61 -6.60 22.30
N ILE A 304 -13.90 -6.55 23.43
CA ILE A 304 -14.52 -6.45 24.75
C ILE A 304 -15.09 -5.04 24.98
N ALA A 305 -14.38 -3.99 24.55
CA ALA A 305 -14.85 -2.61 24.65
C ALA A 305 -16.16 -2.39 23.88
N SER A 306 -16.21 -2.83 22.61
CA SER A 306 -17.42 -2.79 21.79
C SER A 306 -18.57 -3.60 22.42
N SER A 307 -18.29 -4.79 22.95
CA SER A 307 -19.32 -5.61 23.62
C SER A 307 -19.93 -4.96 24.87
N LEU A 308 -19.19 -4.05 25.50
CA LEU A 308 -19.58 -3.25 26.66
C LEU A 308 -20.14 -1.86 26.29
N ASN A 309 -20.32 -1.58 25.00
CA ASN A 309 -20.79 -0.28 24.50
C ASN A 309 -19.90 0.89 24.93
N ILE A 310 -18.60 0.64 25.15
CA ILE A 310 -17.62 1.69 25.42
C ILE A 310 -17.31 2.37 24.09
N SER A 311 -17.37 3.70 24.01
CA SER A 311 -17.14 4.40 22.75
C SER A 311 -15.66 4.35 22.33
N THR A 312 -15.39 4.54 21.02
CA THR A 312 -14.01 4.70 20.54
C THR A 312 -13.32 5.91 21.17
N LYS A 313 -14.08 6.99 21.45
CA LYS A 313 -13.60 8.19 22.15
C LYS A 313 -13.10 7.85 23.55
N ASP A 314 -13.88 7.09 24.32
CA ASP A 314 -13.50 6.63 25.67
C ASP A 314 -12.25 5.75 25.62
N LEU A 315 -12.18 4.85 24.64
CA LEU A 315 -11.04 3.94 24.48
C LEU A 315 -9.75 4.69 24.16
N PHE A 316 -9.78 5.55 23.14
CA PHE A 316 -8.60 6.31 22.70
C PHE A 316 -8.19 7.38 23.70
N ALA A 317 -9.15 8.04 24.37
CA ALA A 317 -8.84 8.96 25.47
C ALA A 317 -8.18 8.22 26.65
N SER A 318 -8.64 7.01 26.97
CA SER A 318 -8.03 6.19 28.02
C SER A 318 -6.58 5.85 27.68
N ILE A 319 -6.32 5.37 26.47
CA ILE A 319 -4.96 5.06 26.00
C ILE A 319 -4.06 6.30 26.03
N ALA A 320 -4.58 7.44 25.57
CA ALA A 320 -3.83 8.70 25.57
C ALA A 320 -3.40 9.11 27.00
N VAL A 321 -4.32 9.05 27.97
CA VAL A 321 -4.03 9.43 29.36
C VAL A 321 -3.09 8.45 30.05
N LEU A 322 -3.31 7.15 29.88
CA LEU A 322 -2.44 6.13 30.48
C LEU A 322 -1.00 6.29 29.98
N THR A 323 -0.83 6.49 28.67
CA THR A 323 0.49 6.68 28.06
C THR A 323 1.12 8.03 28.42
N LYS A 324 0.33 9.10 28.52
CA LYS A 324 0.80 10.38 29.08
C LYS A 324 1.36 10.23 30.49
N ASN A 325 0.76 9.35 31.30
CA ASN A 325 1.21 9.00 32.65
C ASN A 325 2.32 7.94 32.69
N GLY A 326 2.90 7.58 31.54
CA GLY A 326 4.10 6.73 31.45
C GLY A 326 3.84 5.24 31.36
N ILE A 327 2.58 4.80 31.21
CA ILE A 327 2.24 3.39 30.97
C ILE A 327 2.40 3.10 29.49
N ALA A 328 3.08 2.02 29.09
CA ALA A 328 3.26 1.72 27.67
C ALA A 328 1.93 1.47 26.95
N THR A 329 1.87 1.67 25.63
CA THR A 329 0.63 1.49 24.84
C THR A 329 0.04 0.07 24.99
N SER A 330 0.88 -0.95 24.88
CA SER A 330 0.47 -2.36 25.04
C SER A 330 0.00 -2.71 26.46
N GLU A 331 0.66 -2.15 27.48
CA GLU A 331 0.28 -2.29 28.88
C GLU A 331 -1.05 -1.59 29.18
N SER A 332 -1.24 -0.38 28.63
CA SER A 332 -2.51 0.37 28.72
C SER A 332 -3.67 -0.44 28.17
N ILE A 333 -3.49 -1.05 26.99
CA ILE A 333 -4.49 -1.92 26.35
C ILE A 333 -4.77 -3.18 27.18
N THR A 334 -3.73 -3.80 27.73
CA THR A 334 -3.87 -4.97 28.61
C THR A 334 -4.63 -4.62 29.89
N GLY A 335 -4.30 -3.50 30.51
CA GLY A 335 -4.95 -3.01 31.71
C GLY A 335 -6.41 -2.58 31.48
N LEU A 336 -6.73 -1.97 30.33
CA LEU A 336 -8.11 -1.71 29.93
C LEU A 336 -8.90 -3.00 29.73
N LYS A 337 -8.33 -3.99 29.02
CA LYS A 337 -8.94 -5.32 28.85
C LYS A 337 -9.22 -5.99 30.19
N ALA A 338 -8.25 -5.93 31.12
CA ALA A 338 -8.39 -6.49 32.46
C ALA A 338 -9.50 -5.77 33.24
N SER A 339 -9.52 -4.42 33.20
CA SER A 339 -10.56 -3.60 33.85
C SER A 339 -11.96 -3.96 33.36
N TYR A 340 -12.14 -4.08 32.05
CA TYR A 340 -13.41 -4.47 31.43
C TYR A 340 -13.80 -5.90 31.80
N SER A 341 -12.84 -6.82 31.85
CA SER A 341 -13.09 -8.22 32.22
C SER A 341 -13.56 -8.35 33.67
N SER A 342 -12.99 -7.56 34.59
CA SER A 342 -13.39 -7.55 36.00
C SER A 342 -14.81 -7.04 36.20
N ILE A 343 -15.31 -6.18 35.31
CA ILE A 343 -16.71 -5.69 35.35
C ILE A 343 -17.67 -6.73 34.75
N ILE A 344 -17.24 -7.49 33.74
CA ILE A 344 -18.03 -8.58 33.15
C ILE A 344 -18.20 -9.72 34.14
N LYS A 345 -17.11 -10.10 34.81
CA LYS A 345 -17.08 -11.22 35.73
C LYS A 345 -16.42 -10.80 37.04
N PRO A 346 -17.14 -10.04 37.88
CA PRO A 346 -16.61 -9.63 39.18
C PRO A 346 -16.32 -10.86 40.05
N SER A 347 -15.26 -10.78 40.85
CA SER A 347 -15.02 -11.77 41.90
C SER A 347 -16.11 -11.67 42.97
N LYS A 348 -16.18 -12.67 43.85
CA LYS A 348 -17.12 -12.67 44.96
C LYS A 348 -16.87 -11.47 45.87
N GLU A 349 -15.60 -11.22 46.18
CA GLU A 349 -15.15 -10.12 47.03
C GLU A 349 -15.46 -8.75 46.38
N ALA A 350 -15.25 -8.62 45.08
CA ALA A 350 -15.60 -7.42 44.31
C ALA A 350 -17.10 -7.14 44.38
N GLY A 351 -17.95 -8.16 44.17
CA GLY A 351 -19.40 -8.04 44.25
C GLY A 351 -19.90 -7.66 45.63
N GLU A 352 -19.36 -8.29 46.69
CA GLU A 352 -19.70 -7.96 48.08
C GLU A 352 -19.28 -6.54 48.47
N LEU A 353 -18.09 -6.11 48.06
CA LEU A 353 -17.62 -4.75 48.30
C LEU A 353 -18.46 -3.72 47.53
N ALA A 354 -18.74 -3.98 46.25
CA ALA A 354 -19.57 -3.10 45.43
C ALA A 354 -20.97 -2.90 46.05
N ALA A 355 -21.59 -3.98 46.54
CA ALA A 355 -22.87 -3.92 47.25
C ALA A 355 -22.79 -3.08 48.54
N LYS A 356 -21.72 -3.25 49.35
CA LYS A 356 -21.49 -2.44 50.57
C LYS A 356 -21.29 -0.96 50.26
N LEU A 357 -20.65 -0.63 49.15
CA LEU A 357 -20.42 0.75 48.71
C LEU A 357 -21.62 1.36 47.99
N GLY A 358 -22.64 0.56 47.64
CA GLY A 358 -23.74 1.00 46.78
C GLY A 358 -23.27 1.41 45.39
N LEU A 359 -22.34 0.63 44.83
CA LEU A 359 -21.79 0.77 43.48
C LEU A 359 -22.36 -0.33 42.58
N GLU A 360 -22.96 0.04 41.45
CA GLU A 360 -23.44 -0.93 40.46
C GLU A 360 -22.28 -1.44 39.59
N PHE A 361 -21.51 -2.38 40.12
CA PHE A 361 -20.31 -2.92 39.46
C PHE A 361 -20.64 -4.10 38.53
N ASN A 362 -21.27 -3.81 37.40
CA ASN A 362 -21.65 -4.83 36.41
C ASN A 362 -21.71 -4.26 34.99
N SER A 363 -21.69 -5.15 33.98
CA SER A 363 -21.72 -4.76 32.57
C SER A 363 -22.97 -4.01 32.14
N SER A 364 -24.14 -4.30 32.72
CA SER A 364 -25.39 -3.65 32.34
C SER A 364 -25.38 -2.17 32.72
N HIS A 365 -24.90 -1.87 33.93
CA HIS A 365 -24.72 -0.50 34.38
C HIS A 365 -23.69 0.24 33.52
N LEU A 366 -22.50 -0.35 33.32
CA LEU A 366 -21.47 0.23 32.46
C LEU A 366 -21.99 0.58 31.05
N LYS A 367 -22.75 -0.34 30.43
CA LYS A 367 -23.39 -0.10 29.12
C LYS A 367 -24.36 1.07 29.13
N SER A 368 -25.02 1.30 30.26
CA SER A 368 -26.04 2.34 30.43
C SER A 368 -25.43 3.72 30.69
N VAL A 369 -24.40 3.81 31.53
CA VAL A 369 -23.82 5.11 31.94
C VAL A 369 -22.60 5.51 31.13
N GLY A 370 -21.95 4.57 30.46
CA GLY A 370 -20.70 4.80 29.72
C GLY A 370 -19.46 4.78 30.62
N TRP A 371 -18.29 4.66 30.00
CA TRP A 371 -17.03 4.41 30.70
C TRP A 371 -16.61 5.55 31.63
N ALA A 372 -16.70 6.80 31.16
CA ALA A 372 -16.31 7.96 31.95
C ALA A 372 -17.16 8.12 33.22
N LYS A 373 -18.48 7.97 33.10
CA LYS A 373 -19.38 8.06 34.26
C LYS A 373 -19.16 6.90 35.23
N PHE A 374 -18.96 5.69 34.71
CA PHE A 374 -18.64 4.53 35.53
C PHE A 374 -17.37 4.73 36.36
N LEU A 375 -16.30 5.26 35.76
CA LEU A 375 -15.05 5.59 36.48
C LEU A 375 -15.25 6.69 37.54
N GLU A 376 -16.07 7.70 37.25
CA GLU A 376 -16.42 8.73 38.22
C GLU A 376 -17.15 8.14 39.44
N GLU A 377 -18.11 7.25 39.22
CA GLU A 377 -18.83 6.57 40.31
C GLU A 377 -17.91 5.67 41.13
N VAL A 378 -17.01 4.92 40.48
CA VAL A 378 -15.96 4.15 41.18
C VAL A 378 -15.13 5.07 42.07
N ARG A 379 -14.66 6.22 41.56
CA ARG A 379 -13.90 7.21 42.34
C ARG A 379 -14.72 7.72 43.53
N GLU A 380 -15.97 8.10 43.32
CA GLU A 380 -16.83 8.67 44.36
C GLU A 380 -17.13 7.66 45.47
N LYS A 381 -17.48 6.43 45.09
CA LYS A 381 -17.85 5.36 46.04
C LYS A 381 -16.66 4.82 46.82
N THR A 382 -15.48 4.76 46.20
CA THR A 382 -14.24 4.35 46.87
C THR A 382 -13.52 5.51 47.56
N LYS A 383 -13.89 6.76 47.27
CA LYS A 383 -13.16 7.98 47.64
C LYS A 383 -11.68 7.94 47.22
N GLY A 384 -11.37 7.22 46.14
CA GLY A 384 -10.00 6.99 45.67
C GLY A 384 -9.18 6.03 46.52
N ASN A 385 -9.81 5.23 47.40
CA ASN A 385 -9.10 4.23 48.19
C ASN A 385 -8.57 3.09 47.30
N THR A 386 -7.25 2.94 47.25
CA THR A 386 -6.57 1.97 46.38
C THR A 386 -6.86 0.52 46.74
N ASP A 387 -7.03 0.19 48.02
CA ASP A 387 -7.30 -1.18 48.47
C ASP A 387 -8.71 -1.64 48.05
N GLN A 388 -9.67 -0.71 48.11
CA GLN A 388 -11.03 -0.94 47.61
C GLN A 388 -11.02 -1.11 46.09
N MET A 389 -10.31 -0.25 45.36
CA MET A 389 -10.15 -0.41 43.90
C MET A 389 -9.44 -1.73 43.54
N ALA A 390 -8.42 -2.13 44.31
CA ALA A 390 -7.72 -3.40 44.13
C ALA A 390 -8.67 -4.59 44.31
N THR A 391 -9.57 -4.51 45.30
CA THR A 391 -10.59 -5.55 45.53
C THR A 391 -11.61 -5.60 44.38
N LEU A 392 -12.05 -4.44 43.87
CA LEU A 392 -13.03 -4.36 42.79
C LEU A 392 -12.48 -4.90 41.46
N PHE A 393 -11.24 -4.58 41.11
CA PHE A 393 -10.66 -4.88 39.80
C PHE A 393 -9.73 -6.10 39.80
N GLY A 394 -9.25 -6.55 40.96
CA GLY A 394 -8.59 -7.84 41.20
C GLY A 394 -7.19 -8.02 40.62
N SER A 395 -6.92 -7.49 39.42
CA SER A 395 -5.62 -7.58 38.74
C SER A 395 -4.82 -6.29 38.91
N VAL A 396 -3.49 -6.41 38.91
CA VAL A 396 -2.57 -5.26 39.03
C VAL A 396 -2.68 -4.36 37.80
N GLU A 397 -2.83 -4.94 36.61
CA GLU A 397 -2.98 -4.22 35.35
C GLU A 397 -4.27 -3.39 35.33
N ALA A 398 -5.37 -3.98 35.80
CA ALA A 398 -6.65 -3.29 35.93
C ALA A 398 -6.55 -2.18 36.99
N LEU A 399 -5.98 -2.49 38.17
CA LEU A 399 -5.80 -1.53 39.25
C LEU A 399 -4.99 -0.30 38.81
N ASN A 400 -3.85 -0.51 38.15
CA ASN A 400 -3.02 0.58 37.65
C ASN A 400 -3.80 1.46 36.66
N THR A 401 -4.55 0.82 35.76
CA THR A 401 -5.37 1.51 34.76
C THR A 401 -6.47 2.35 35.40
N VAL A 402 -7.29 1.75 36.26
CA VAL A 402 -8.42 2.45 36.87
C VAL A 402 -7.97 3.49 37.88
N THR A 403 -6.85 3.27 38.57
CA THR A 403 -6.31 4.26 39.51
C THR A 403 -5.90 5.52 38.74
N VAL A 404 -5.18 5.37 37.62
CA VAL A 404 -4.81 6.53 36.80
C VAL A 404 -6.06 7.21 36.25
N LEU A 405 -6.96 6.49 35.59
CA LEU A 405 -8.12 7.11 34.94
C LEU A 405 -9.15 7.69 35.92
N ALA A 406 -9.33 7.07 37.08
CA ALA A 406 -10.31 7.50 38.08
C ALA A 406 -9.72 8.47 39.11
N THR A 407 -8.40 8.60 39.25
CA THR A 407 -7.79 9.50 40.27
C THR A 407 -6.82 10.50 39.65
N THR A 408 -5.53 10.17 39.58
CA THR A 408 -4.45 11.10 39.21
C THR A 408 -4.59 11.67 37.80
N GLY A 409 -5.20 10.92 36.88
CA GLY A 409 -5.45 11.29 35.50
C GLY A 409 -6.91 11.62 35.16
N ALA A 410 -7.81 11.77 36.15
CA ALA A 410 -9.23 11.97 35.87
C ALA A 410 -9.53 13.28 35.12
N GLU A 411 -8.84 14.37 35.46
CA GLU A 411 -8.97 15.65 34.75
C GLU A 411 -8.39 15.53 33.33
N ASP A 412 -7.23 14.90 33.18
CA ASP A 412 -6.62 14.62 31.88
C ASP A 412 -7.53 13.76 31.01
N PHE A 413 -8.26 12.81 31.60
CA PHE A 413 -9.21 11.97 30.89
C PHE A 413 -10.43 12.76 30.40
N ALA A 414 -10.99 13.62 31.24
CA ALA A 414 -12.06 14.54 30.81
C ALA A 414 -11.59 15.48 29.68
N ASN A 415 -10.35 15.96 29.73
CA ASN A 415 -9.78 16.82 28.70
C ASN A 415 -9.43 16.06 27.41
N ALA A 416 -8.95 14.82 27.53
CA ALA A 416 -8.72 13.93 26.39
C ALA A 416 -10.04 13.61 25.69
N LEU A 417 -11.12 13.34 26.43
CA LEU A 417 -12.46 13.14 25.85
C LEU A 417 -12.94 14.35 25.05
N LYS A 418 -12.81 15.57 25.59
CA LYS A 418 -13.13 16.80 24.83
C LYS A 418 -12.30 16.91 23.56
N SER A 419 -11.01 16.56 23.63
CA SER A 419 -10.12 16.54 22.46
C SER A 419 -10.57 15.53 21.40
N MET A 420 -11.18 14.40 21.81
CA MET A 420 -11.77 13.42 20.89
C MET A 420 -13.10 13.89 20.27
N GLU A 421 -13.83 14.80 20.91
CA GLU A 421 -15.06 15.37 20.35
C GLU A 421 -14.77 16.37 19.22
N VAL A 422 -13.64 17.08 19.30
CA VAL A 422 -13.19 18.05 18.31
C VAL A 422 -12.05 17.51 17.43
N SER A 423 -11.91 16.19 17.33
CA SER A 423 -10.82 15.54 16.58
C SER A 423 -10.91 15.73 15.07
N ALA A 424 -12.06 16.14 14.54
CA ALA A 424 -12.33 16.22 13.11
C ALA A 424 -11.21 16.96 12.34
N GLY A 425 -10.63 16.26 11.36
CA GLY A 425 -9.56 16.78 10.52
C GLY A 425 -8.15 16.64 11.09
N ALA A 426 -7.97 16.01 12.26
CA ALA A 426 -6.65 15.75 12.84
C ALA A 426 -5.73 14.99 11.87
N THR A 427 -6.26 14.04 11.11
CA THR A 427 -5.51 13.27 10.11
C THR A 427 -5.04 14.13 8.96
N ASP A 428 -5.91 14.96 8.39
CA ASP A 428 -5.54 15.87 7.31
C ASP A 428 -4.51 16.91 7.78
N GLN A 429 -4.67 17.43 9.00
CA GLN A 429 -3.70 18.36 9.59
C GLN A 429 -2.34 17.71 9.80
N ALA A 430 -2.29 16.48 10.32
CA ALA A 430 -1.04 15.75 10.52
C ALA A 430 -0.36 15.43 9.19
N PHE A 431 -1.11 14.98 8.20
CA PHE A 431 -0.62 14.72 6.84
C PHE A 431 -0.05 15.99 6.19
N ASN A 432 -0.76 17.12 6.27
CA ASN A 432 -0.34 18.37 5.65
C ASN A 432 0.93 18.97 6.29
N LYS A 433 1.21 18.69 7.57
CA LYS A 433 2.48 19.10 8.21
C LYS A 433 3.69 18.29 7.74
N MET A 434 3.46 17.12 7.16
CA MET A 434 4.49 16.19 6.68
C MET A 434 4.82 16.36 5.19
N ASN A 435 4.17 17.30 4.52
CA ASN A 435 4.35 17.67 3.10
C ASN A 435 4.71 19.15 3.01
#